data_AF-A0A669QQ87-F1
#
_entry.id   AF-A0A669QQ87-F1
#
_cell.length_a   1.000
_cell.length_b   1.000
_cell.length_c   1.000
_cell.angle_alpha   90.00
_cell.angle_beta   90.00
_cell.angle_gamma   90.00
#
_symmetry.space_group_name_H-M   'P 1'
#
loop_
_entity.id
_entity.type
_entity.pdbx_description
1 polymer ?
#
loop_
_entity_poly.entity_id
_entity_poly.type
_entity_poly.pdbx_seq_one_letter_code
_entity_poly.pdbx_strand_id
1 'polypeptide(L)'
;PQPAADGSMEEHPEPAVTTTEADGLAERFLQLEREHNSLLRELPPFGAPVSHVYSPLDYAWEPHRDFVRRYCRGPKRVLFLGMNPGPFGMAQTGVRALWRLPEAL
;
A
#
# COMPACT_ATOMS: atom_id res chain seq x y z
N PRO A 1 42.02 10.45 -32.04
CA PRO A 1 40.83 10.63 -31.17
C PRO A 1 40.05 9.31 -31.03
N GLN A 2 40.15 8.64 -29.88
CA GLN A 2 39.30 7.48 -29.55
C GLN A 2 37.96 7.98 -28.95
N PRO A 3 36.81 7.37 -29.26
CA PRO A 3 35.58 7.63 -28.53
C PRO A 3 35.62 6.91 -27.17
N ALA A 4 35.10 7.59 -26.15
CA ALA A 4 35.02 7.13 -24.78
C ALA A 4 34.11 5.90 -24.62
N ALA A 5 34.50 4.99 -23.73
CA ALA A 5 33.71 3.83 -23.34
C ALA A 5 32.42 4.27 -22.64
N ASP A 6 31.30 3.80 -23.18
CA ASP A 6 29.99 3.72 -22.54
C ASP A 6 30.11 2.85 -21.27
N GLY A 7 29.77 3.45 -20.13
CA GLY A 7 29.65 2.74 -18.86
C GLY A 7 28.33 1.99 -18.81
N SER A 8 28.35 0.71 -19.18
CA SER A 8 27.24 -0.20 -19.02
C SER A 8 26.90 -0.36 -17.53
N MET A 9 25.77 0.23 -17.13
CA MET A 9 25.17 0.06 -15.81
C MET A 9 24.70 -1.39 -15.72
N GLU A 10 25.41 -2.22 -14.95
CA GLU A 10 25.02 -3.61 -14.72
C GLU A 10 23.66 -3.64 -14.01
N GLU A 11 22.63 -4.00 -14.77
CA GLU A 11 21.29 -4.26 -14.26
C GLU A 11 21.33 -5.60 -13.50
N HIS A 12 21.50 -5.53 -12.18
CA HIS A 12 21.43 -6.72 -11.33
C HIS A 12 20.00 -7.30 -11.37
N PRO A 13 19.80 -8.55 -11.83
CA PRO A 13 18.47 -9.12 -11.90
C PRO A 13 17.94 -9.37 -10.48
N GLU A 14 16.80 -8.75 -10.17
CA GLU A 14 16.00 -9.04 -8.98
C GLU A 14 15.72 -10.56 -8.91
N PRO A 15 15.81 -11.18 -7.71
CA PRO A 15 15.61 -12.62 -7.57
C PRO A 15 14.20 -12.99 -8.05
N ALA A 16 14.12 -13.97 -8.96
CA ALA A 16 12.88 -14.48 -9.52
C ALA A 16 12.05 -15.18 -8.43
N VAL A 17 11.18 -14.43 -7.76
CA VAL A 17 10.08 -15.01 -6.98
C VAL A 17 9.11 -15.63 -7.98
N THR A 18 8.81 -16.92 -7.79
CA THR A 18 7.83 -17.64 -8.60
C THR A 18 6.50 -16.91 -8.54
N THR A 19 5.99 -16.52 -9.70
CA THR A 19 4.80 -15.66 -9.89
C THR A 19 3.57 -16.17 -9.12
N THR A 20 3.44 -17.49 -8.94
CA THR A 20 2.33 -18.13 -8.21
C THR A 20 2.32 -17.84 -6.70
N GLU A 21 3.49 -17.86 -6.04
CA GLU A 21 3.58 -17.53 -4.61
C GLU A 21 3.44 -16.03 -4.36
N ALA A 22 3.96 -15.23 -5.29
CA ALA A 22 3.86 -13.78 -5.31
C ALA A 22 2.40 -13.31 -5.41
N ASP A 23 1.66 -13.85 -6.37
CA ASP A 23 0.24 -13.54 -6.56
C ASP A 23 -0.59 -14.04 -5.36
N GLY A 24 -0.24 -15.20 -4.80
CA GLY A 24 -0.88 -15.74 -3.61
C GLY A 24 -0.75 -14.85 -2.37
N LEU A 25 0.40 -14.18 -2.16
CA LEU A 25 0.57 -13.27 -1.03
C LEU A 25 -0.29 -12.01 -1.17
N ALA A 26 -0.30 -11.40 -2.36
CA ALA A 26 -1.09 -10.20 -2.63
C ALA A 26 -2.59 -10.46 -2.43
N GLU A 27 -3.11 -11.59 -2.94
CA GLU A 27 -4.53 -11.94 -2.78
C GLU A 27 -4.89 -12.24 -1.32
N ARG A 28 -4.02 -12.93 -0.57
CA ARG A 28 -4.23 -13.14 0.88
C ARG A 28 -4.25 -11.82 1.65
N PHE A 29 -3.39 -10.86 1.29
CA PHE A 29 -3.36 -9.54 1.91
C PHE A 29 -4.67 -8.77 1.67
N LEU A 30 -5.12 -8.72 0.40
CA LEU A 30 -6.37 -8.08 0.01
C LEU A 30 -7.60 -8.72 0.65
N GLN A 31 -7.58 -10.05 0.83
CA GLN A 31 -8.63 -10.76 1.55
C GLN A 31 -8.70 -10.33 3.02
N LEU A 32 -7.56 -10.28 3.71
CA LEU A 32 -7.49 -9.83 5.11
C LEU A 32 -7.99 -8.39 5.27
N GLU A 33 -7.68 -7.50 4.32
CA GLU A 33 -8.19 -6.13 4.34
C GLU A 33 -9.71 -6.06 4.20
N ARG A 34 -10.30 -6.89 3.34
CA ARG A 34 -11.77 -6.98 3.18
C ARG A 34 -12.46 -7.55 4.42
N GLU A 35 -11.87 -8.57 5.02
CA GLU A 35 -12.37 -9.16 6.27
C GLU A 35 -12.30 -8.11 7.40
N HIS A 36 -11.16 -7.45 7.57
CA HIS A 36 -11.01 -6.37 8.55
C HIS A 36 -12.01 -5.23 8.30
N ASN A 37 -12.17 -4.80 7.05
CA ASN A 37 -13.09 -3.73 6.70
C ASN A 37 -14.55 -4.12 6.96
N SER A 38 -14.91 -5.40 6.79
CA SER A 38 -16.23 -5.93 7.20
C SER A 38 -16.42 -5.81 8.71
N LEU A 39 -15.42 -6.18 9.51
CA LEU A 39 -15.48 -6.04 10.98
C LEU A 39 -15.62 -4.57 11.41
N LEU A 40 -14.93 -3.64 10.75
CA LEU A 40 -15.07 -2.20 11.04
C LEU A 40 -16.48 -1.67 10.77
N ARG A 41 -17.18 -2.22 9.77
CA ARG A 41 -18.57 -1.84 9.46
C ARG A 41 -19.58 -2.31 10.49
N GLU A 42 -19.25 -3.35 11.27
CA GLU A 42 -20.11 -3.86 12.34
C GLU A 42 -20.02 -3.03 13.62
N LEU A 43 -19.08 -2.09 13.71
CA LEU A 43 -18.97 -1.20 14.85
C LEU A 43 -20.25 -0.35 14.99
N PRO A 44 -20.69 -0.08 16.23
CA PRO A 44 -21.81 0.82 16.45
C PRO A 44 -21.48 2.23 15.94
N PRO A 45 -22.50 3.06 15.61
CA PRO A 45 -22.27 4.42 15.15
C PRO A 45 -21.39 5.21 16.11
N PHE A 46 -20.41 5.91 15.56
CA PHE A 46 -19.56 6.79 16.34
C PHE A 46 -20.39 8.01 16.79
N GLY A 47 -20.52 8.19 18.11
CA GLY A 47 -21.16 9.37 18.67
C GLY A 47 -20.34 10.64 18.48
N ALA A 48 -20.87 11.78 18.96
CA ALA A 48 -20.14 13.04 18.97
C ALA A 48 -18.75 12.88 19.64
N PRO A 49 -17.68 13.53 19.15
CA PRO A 49 -17.67 14.57 18.11
C PRO A 49 -17.49 14.06 16.67
N VAL A 50 -17.58 12.75 16.44
CA VAL A 50 -17.38 12.18 15.10
C VAL A 50 -18.57 12.56 14.21
N SER A 51 -18.31 13.37 13.18
CA SER A 51 -19.34 13.79 12.22
C SER A 51 -19.34 12.94 10.95
N HIS A 52 -18.17 12.42 10.55
CA HIS A 52 -17.99 11.66 9.32
C HIS A 52 -16.98 10.54 9.53
N VAL A 53 -17.21 9.42 8.85
CA VAL A 53 -16.29 8.29 8.77
C VAL A 53 -16.06 7.99 7.30
N TYR A 54 -14.79 7.90 6.91
CA TYR A 54 -14.40 7.55 5.55
C TYR A 54 -13.77 6.15 5.56
N SER A 55 -14.14 5.34 4.57
CA SER A 55 -13.50 4.06 4.28
C SER A 55 -12.86 4.11 2.89
N PRO A 56 -11.58 4.52 2.76
CA PRO A 56 -10.91 4.61 1.47
C PRO A 56 -10.81 3.27 0.74
N LEU A 57 -10.84 2.16 1.48
CA LEU A 57 -10.85 0.82 0.89
C LEU A 57 -12.19 0.48 0.20
N ASP A 58 -13.22 1.31 0.36
CA ASP A 58 -14.51 1.16 -0.32
C ASP A 58 -14.49 1.93 -1.63
N TYR A 59 -14.24 3.24 -1.55
CA TYR A 59 -14.38 4.14 -2.69
C TYR A 59 -13.11 4.27 -3.55
N ALA A 60 -11.93 3.93 -3.01
CA ALA A 60 -10.66 3.93 -3.71
C ALA A 60 -10.05 2.52 -3.79
N TRP A 61 -10.91 1.49 -3.86
CA TRP A 61 -10.50 0.08 -3.88
C TRP A 61 -9.62 -0.28 -5.09
N GLU A 62 -10.00 0.14 -6.29
CA GLU A 62 -9.28 -0.23 -7.52
C GLU A 62 -7.80 0.20 -7.50
N PRO A 63 -7.44 1.48 -7.26
CA PRO A 63 -6.04 1.86 -7.20
C PRO A 63 -5.30 1.20 -6.02
N HIS A 64 -5.98 0.97 -4.90
CA HIS A 64 -5.43 0.24 -3.77
C HIS A 64 -5.06 -1.21 -4.12
N ARG A 65 -6.01 -1.95 -4.71
CA ARG A 65 -5.83 -3.33 -5.18
C ARG A 65 -4.67 -3.44 -6.17
N ASP A 66 -4.62 -2.51 -7.13
CA ASP A 66 -3.59 -2.50 -8.15
C ASP A 66 -2.20 -2.20 -7.55
N PHE A 67 -2.12 -1.32 -6.55
CA PHE A 67 -0.91 -1.10 -5.77
C PHE A 67 -0.45 -2.37 -5.03
N VAL A 68 -1.36 -3.04 -4.30
CA VAL A 68 -1.01 -4.27 -3.56
C VAL A 68 -0.52 -5.36 -4.51
N ARG A 69 -1.23 -5.62 -5.62
CA ARG A 69 -0.81 -6.60 -6.63
C ARG A 69 0.55 -6.27 -7.24
N ARG A 70 0.83 -4.98 -7.46
CA ARG A 70 2.09 -4.54 -8.06
C ARG A 70 3.28 -4.70 -7.10
N TYR A 71 3.11 -4.42 -5.80
CA TYR A 71 4.24 -4.30 -4.87
C TYR A 71 4.32 -5.43 -3.81
N CYS A 72 3.24 -6.18 -3.58
CA CYS A 72 3.17 -7.30 -2.63
C CYS A 72 3.51 -8.66 -3.27
N ARG A 73 4.53 -8.70 -4.13
CA ARG A 73 4.90 -9.88 -4.94
C ARG A 73 5.75 -10.92 -4.19
N GLY A 74 5.70 -10.97 -2.87
CA GLY A 74 6.52 -11.88 -2.07
C GLY A 74 6.81 -11.37 -0.65
N PRO A 75 7.39 -12.23 0.21
CA PRO A 75 7.56 -11.94 1.62
C PRO A 75 8.43 -10.69 1.84
N LYS A 76 8.06 -9.88 2.83
CA LYS A 76 8.76 -8.66 3.20
C LYS A 76 9.43 -8.85 4.56
N ARG A 77 10.72 -8.52 4.66
CA ARG A 77 11.45 -8.55 5.94
C ARG A 77 11.06 -7.39 6.87
N VAL A 78 10.58 -6.31 6.29
CA VAL A 78 10.22 -5.07 6.99
C VAL A 78 8.84 -4.64 6.53
N LEU A 79 7.98 -4.26 7.48
CA LEU A 79 6.68 -3.66 7.25
C LEU A 79 6.66 -2.28 7.91
N PHE A 80 6.47 -1.24 7.10
CA PHE A 80 6.25 0.11 7.63
C PHE A 80 4.78 0.29 7.97
N LEU A 81 4.48 0.58 9.25
CA LEU A 81 3.12 0.73 9.74
C LEU A 81 2.86 2.17 10.19
N GLY A 82 2.00 2.87 9.45
CA GLY A 82 1.43 4.15 9.90
C GLY A 82 0.19 3.96 10.77
N MET A 83 -0.40 5.05 11.23
CA MET A 83 -1.72 5.03 11.89
C MET A 83 -2.83 4.85 10.85
N ASN A 84 -3.37 5.96 10.33
CA ASN A 84 -4.63 6.00 9.57
C ASN A 84 -4.47 6.79 8.26
N PRO A 85 -5.43 6.68 7.31
CA PRO A 85 -5.44 7.49 6.09
C PRO A 85 -5.40 8.99 6.38
N GLY A 86 -4.43 9.71 5.82
CA GLY A 86 -4.41 11.18 5.83
C GLY A 86 -5.32 11.77 4.73
N PRO A 87 -5.87 12.98 4.91
CA PRO A 87 -6.88 13.57 4.01
C PRO A 87 -6.36 13.88 2.60
N PHE A 88 -5.05 14.09 2.44
CA PHE A 88 -4.39 14.41 1.16
C PHE A 88 -3.52 13.25 0.64
N GLY A 89 -3.67 12.06 1.21
CA GLY A 89 -2.91 10.87 0.83
C GLY A 89 -3.85 9.72 0.52
N MET A 90 -3.79 8.67 1.34
CA MET A 90 -4.60 7.45 1.16
C MET A 90 -6.10 7.73 1.06
N ALA A 91 -6.63 8.76 1.73
CA ALA A 91 -8.04 9.11 1.62
C ALA A 91 -8.45 9.56 0.20
N GLN A 92 -7.51 9.96 -0.65
CA GLN A 92 -7.78 10.33 -2.04
C GLN A 92 -7.36 9.23 -3.02
N THR A 93 -6.25 8.55 -2.74
CA THR A 93 -5.59 7.66 -3.71
C THR A 93 -5.79 6.18 -3.44
N GLY A 94 -6.28 5.80 -2.26
CA GLY A 94 -6.30 4.40 -1.80
C GLY A 94 -4.93 3.84 -1.41
N VAL A 95 -3.84 4.59 -1.63
CA VAL A 95 -2.47 4.12 -1.38
C VAL A 95 -1.87 4.84 -0.18
N ARG A 96 -1.23 4.06 0.70
CA ARG A 96 -0.47 4.61 1.84
C ARG A 96 0.80 5.30 1.33
N ALA A 97 0.76 6.63 1.29
CA ALA A 97 1.97 7.42 1.36
C ALA A 97 2.43 7.49 2.81
N LEU A 98 3.72 7.26 3.07
CA LEU A 98 4.33 7.65 4.33
C LEU A 98 4.33 9.18 4.34
N TRP A 99 3.30 9.79 4.90
CA TRP A 99 3.26 11.24 5.04
C TRP A 99 4.48 11.64 5.87
N ARG A 100 5.20 12.65 5.40
CA ARG A 100 6.31 13.24 6.14
C ARG A 100 5.71 13.85 7.40
N LEU A 101 6.16 13.44 8.59
CA LEU A 101 5.99 14.25 9.79
C LEU A 101 6.51 15.65 9.46
N PRO A 102 5.69 16.72 9.49
CA PRO A 102 6.28 18.04 9.59
C PRO A 102 7.11 18.03 10.88
N GLU A 103 8.31 18.60 10.81
CA GLU A 103 9.15 18.76 11.98
C GLU A 103 8.33 19.41 13.10
N ALA A 104 8.62 18.96 14.33
CA ALA A 104 8.10 19.54 15.55
C ALA A 104 8.17 21.08 15.48
N LEU A 105 7.04 21.72 15.76
CA LEU A 105 6.98 23.10 16.27
C LEU A 105 6.60 23.02 17.75
#